data_AF-A0A8T5VAF6-F1
#
_entry.id   AF-A0A8T5VAF6-F1
#
_cell.length_a   1.000
_cell.length_b   1.000
_cell.length_c   1.000
_cell.angle_alpha   90.00
_cell.angle_beta   90.00
_cell.angle_gamma   90.00
#
_symmetry.space_group_name_H-M   'P 1'
#
loop_
_entity.id
_entity.type
_entity.pdbx_description
1 polymer ?
#
loop_
_entity_poly.entity_id
_entity_poly.type
_entity_poly.pdbx_seq_one_letter_code
_entity_poly.pdbx_strand_id
1 'polypeptide(L)'
;MNVISYPLHLCRKFDRRWSAKAVQDETQQSPSQRPNGCTACGRIVAAPLHATYLPTGNFVNQWRCPVCKNSWQTSADATSSTDIQLSQSEHLRQNAGHCLTLEDTAANDAARKQFRSMGDAWLALAETQEWLDGATPPVSRPQPQSADLILMPTQGRSS
;
A
#
# COMPACT_ATOMS: atom_id res chain seq x y z
N MET A 1 -14.44 -17.34 -10.58
CA MET A 1 -13.45 -16.84 -9.60
C MET A 1 -12.10 -17.42 -10.01
N ASN A 2 -11.18 -16.57 -10.50
CA ASN A 2 -9.85 -17.03 -10.92
C ASN A 2 -8.92 -16.95 -9.71
N VAL A 3 -8.67 -18.10 -9.07
CA VAL A 3 -7.68 -18.20 -7.99
C VAL A 3 -6.30 -18.21 -8.63
N ILE A 4 -5.53 -17.14 -8.44
CA ILE A 4 -4.12 -17.12 -8.83
C ILE A 4 -3.37 -18.06 -7.88
N SER A 5 -3.00 -19.25 -8.35
CA SER A 5 -2.16 -20.19 -7.61
C SER A 5 -0.69 -19.95 -7.94
N TYR A 6 0.08 -19.52 -6.95
CA TYR A 6 1.53 -19.39 -7.09
C TYR A 6 2.24 -20.71 -6.77
N PRO A 7 3.30 -21.07 -7.51
CA PRO A 7 4.18 -22.18 -7.15
C PRO A 7 4.71 -22.08 -5.72
N LEU A 8 4.68 -23.20 -4.98
CA LEU A 8 5.01 -23.27 -3.55
C LEU A 8 6.38 -22.68 -3.17
N HIS A 9 7.37 -22.74 -4.07
CA HIS A 9 8.70 -22.20 -3.82
C HIS A 9 8.73 -20.66 -3.82
N LEU A 10 7.82 -20.01 -4.56
CA LEU A 10 7.66 -18.56 -4.53
C LEU A 10 7.03 -18.11 -3.22
N CYS A 11 5.98 -18.81 -2.76
CA CYS A 11 5.37 -18.57 -1.45
C CYS A 11 6.41 -18.69 -0.33
N ARG A 12 7.18 -19.79 -0.29
CA ARG A 12 8.21 -20.01 0.74
C ARG A 12 9.34 -18.97 0.72
N LYS A 13 9.76 -18.50 -0.46
CA LYS A 13 10.78 -17.44 -0.57
C LYS A 13 10.23 -16.10 -0.07
N PHE A 14 8.98 -15.80 -0.39
CA PHE A 14 8.30 -14.60 0.09
C PHE A 14 8.15 -14.63 1.62
N ASP A 15 7.64 -15.72 2.17
CA ASP A 15 7.48 -15.90 3.63
C ASP A 15 8.81 -15.71 4.37
N ARG A 16 9.90 -16.32 3.90
CA ARG A 16 11.23 -16.16 4.55
C ARG A 16 11.72 -14.72 4.53
N ARG A 17 11.57 -14.01 3.41
CA ARG A 17 11.97 -12.61 3.29
C ARG A 17 11.14 -11.72 4.21
N TRP A 18 9.83 -11.99 4.29
CA TRP A 18 8.93 -11.28 5.18
C TRP A 18 9.26 -11.55 6.65
N SER A 19 9.47 -12.80 7.06
CA SER A 19 9.87 -13.15 8.43
C SER A 19 11.20 -12.50 8.83
N ALA A 20 12.20 -12.52 7.94
CA ALA A 20 13.48 -11.87 8.21
C ALA A 20 13.33 -10.35 8.41
N LYS A 21 12.46 -9.71 7.62
CA LYS A 21 12.17 -8.27 7.74
C LYS A 21 11.35 -7.94 8.99
N ALA A 22 10.37 -8.78 9.35
CA ALA A 22 9.56 -8.61 10.56
C ALA A 22 10.40 -8.72 11.85
N VAL A 23 11.38 -9.63 11.89
CA VAL A 23 12.33 -9.75 13.02
C VAL A 23 13.20 -8.50 13.14
N GLN A 24 13.59 -7.87 12.02
CA GLN A 24 14.33 -6.60 12.05
C GLN A 24 13.44 -5.44 12.53
N ASP A 25 12.19 -5.40 12.11
CA ASP A 25 11.20 -4.38 12.48
C ASP A 25 10.76 -4.48 13.95
N GLU A 26 10.78 -5.67 14.56
CA GLU A 26 10.56 -5.86 16.01
C GLU A 26 11.55 -5.06 16.89
N THR A 27 12.72 -4.72 16.36
CA THR A 27 13.75 -3.95 17.09
C THR A 27 13.49 -2.44 17.00
N GLN A 28 12.70 -1.98 16.02
CA GLN A 28 12.17 -0.63 15.99
C GLN A 28 10.82 -0.63 16.69
N GLN A 29 10.79 -0.08 17.89
CA GLN A 29 9.60 0.07 18.73
C GLN A 29 8.36 0.39 17.89
N SER A 30 7.46 -0.60 17.72
CA SER A 30 6.18 -0.38 17.06
C SER A 30 5.43 0.76 17.77
N PRO A 31 4.80 1.69 17.04
CA PRO A 31 3.94 2.69 17.65
C PRO A 31 2.96 2.00 18.59
N SER A 32 2.81 2.54 19.79
CA SER A 32 2.12 1.99 20.97
C SER A 32 0.63 1.68 20.80
N GLN A 33 0.09 1.75 19.57
CA GLN A 33 -1.33 1.62 19.27
C GLN A 33 -1.77 0.20 18.87
N ARG A 34 -0.88 -0.79 18.78
CA ARG A 34 -1.33 -2.19 18.64
C ARG A 34 -1.92 -2.67 19.97
N PRO A 35 -3.21 -3.04 20.03
CA PRO A 35 -3.74 -3.68 21.22
C PRO A 35 -3.04 -5.03 21.38
N ASN A 36 -2.35 -5.23 22.50
CA ASN A 36 -1.65 -6.48 22.82
C ASN A 36 -2.58 -7.69 22.99
N GLY A 37 -3.89 -7.53 22.75
CA GLY A 37 -4.89 -8.59 22.79
C GLY A 37 -6.31 -8.06 22.92
N CYS A 38 -7.22 -8.97 23.23
CA CYS A 38 -8.60 -8.65 23.54
C CYS A 38 -8.71 -7.70 24.74
N THR A 39 -9.40 -6.58 24.57
CA THR A 39 -9.58 -5.56 25.63
C THR A 39 -10.31 -6.07 26.88
N ALA A 40 -11.12 -7.13 26.76
CA ALA A 40 -11.85 -7.70 27.90
C ALA A 40 -11.12 -8.83 28.66
N CYS A 41 -10.43 -9.74 27.95
CA CYS A 41 -9.83 -10.94 28.58
C CYS A 41 -8.32 -11.07 28.37
N GLY A 42 -7.69 -10.10 27.71
CA GLY A 42 -6.25 -10.08 27.44
C GLY A 42 -5.77 -11.12 26.41
N ARG A 43 -6.63 -12.02 25.92
CA ARG A 43 -6.20 -13.05 24.97
C ARG A 43 -5.72 -12.43 23.67
N ILE A 44 -4.53 -12.86 23.22
CA ILE A 44 -3.94 -12.42 21.96
C ILE A 44 -4.82 -12.89 20.81
N VAL A 45 -5.20 -11.94 19.95
CA VAL A 45 -5.96 -12.20 18.71
C VAL A 45 -5.03 -11.84 17.56
N ALA A 46 -4.65 -12.84 16.76
CA ALA A 46 -3.60 -12.73 15.76
C ALA A 46 -4.01 -11.94 14.49
N ALA A 47 -5.32 -11.79 14.23
CA ALA A 47 -5.81 -11.06 13.07
C ALA A 47 -7.21 -10.46 13.33
N PRO A 48 -7.53 -9.30 12.73
CA PRO A 48 -8.88 -8.76 12.75
C PRO A 48 -9.85 -9.66 11.97
N LEU A 49 -11.14 -9.56 12.32
CA LEU A 49 -12.22 -10.23 11.61
C LEU A 49 -12.49 -9.55 10.26
N HIS A 50 -12.48 -8.22 10.24
CA HIS A 50 -12.65 -7.41 9.05
C HIS A 50 -11.70 -6.21 9.08
N ALA A 51 -11.18 -5.84 7.91
CA ALA A 51 -10.42 -4.60 7.71
C ALA A 51 -11.13 -3.79 6.62
N THR A 52 -11.49 -2.55 6.93
CA THR A 52 -12.20 -1.65 6.03
C THR A 52 -11.34 -0.44 5.75
N TYR A 53 -11.06 -0.19 4.48
CA TYR A 53 -10.40 1.04 4.03
C TYR A 53 -11.46 2.11 3.76
N LEU A 54 -11.36 3.24 4.45
CA LEU A 54 -12.26 4.38 4.25
C LEU A 54 -11.68 5.33 3.19
N PRO A 55 -12.54 6.00 2.40
CA PRO A 55 -12.09 7.01 1.43
C PRO A 55 -11.31 8.18 2.04
N THR A 56 -11.42 8.38 3.35
CA THR A 56 -10.67 9.38 4.11
C THR A 56 -9.20 9.01 4.33
N GLY A 57 -8.74 7.85 3.83
CA GLY A 57 -7.37 7.36 4.00
C GLY A 57 -7.15 6.52 5.25
N ASN A 58 -8.13 6.45 6.15
CA ASN A 58 -8.02 5.70 7.40
C ASN A 58 -8.46 4.25 7.19
N PHE A 59 -7.77 3.30 7.83
CA PHE A 59 -8.22 1.92 7.87
C PHE A 59 -8.75 1.56 9.26
N VAL A 60 -9.89 0.88 9.29
CA VAL A 60 -10.56 0.42 10.51
C VAL A 60 -10.50 -1.10 10.54
N ASN A 61 -9.83 -1.63 11.56
CA ASN A 61 -9.80 -3.06 11.84
C ASN A 61 -10.86 -3.38 12.89
N GLN A 62 -11.76 -4.31 12.57
CA GLN A 62 -12.74 -4.87 13.49
C GLN A 62 -12.21 -6.18 14.05
N TRP A 63 -12.16 -6.30 15.36
CA TRP A 63 -11.61 -7.43 16.07
C TRP A 63 -12.71 -8.18 16.81
N ARG A 64 -12.55 -9.50 16.94
CA ARG A 64 -13.44 -10.34 17.74
C ARG A 64 -12.64 -11.39 18.49
N CYS A 65 -12.83 -11.46 19.80
CA CYS A 65 -12.19 -12.47 20.63
C CYS A 65 -12.85 -13.84 20.42
N PRO A 66 -12.09 -14.91 20.13
CA PRO A 66 -12.67 -16.24 19.96
C PRO A 66 -13.23 -16.83 21.26
N VAL A 67 -12.74 -16.37 22.42
CA VAL A 67 -13.12 -16.88 23.75
C VAL A 67 -14.31 -16.14 24.32
N CYS A 68 -14.12 -14.87 24.70
CA CYS A 68 -15.15 -14.10 25.39
C CYS A 68 -16.10 -13.38 24.44
N LYS A 69 -15.91 -13.52 23.11
CA LYS A 69 -16.71 -12.89 22.05
C LYS A 69 -16.74 -11.36 22.05
N ASN A 70 -15.99 -10.72 22.96
CA ASN A 70 -15.78 -9.28 22.95
C ASN A 70 -15.30 -8.82 21.58
N SER A 71 -15.88 -7.72 21.11
CA SER A 71 -15.56 -7.13 19.81
C SER A 71 -15.12 -5.69 20.01
N TRP A 72 -14.07 -5.28 19.32
CA TRP A 72 -13.52 -3.92 19.43
C TRP A 72 -12.97 -3.47 18.08
N GLN A 73 -12.63 -2.19 17.97
CA GLN A 73 -12.08 -1.62 16.76
C GLN A 73 -10.74 -0.93 17.03
N THR A 74 -9.88 -0.91 16.02
CA THR A 74 -8.69 -0.06 15.99
C THR A 74 -8.69 0.68 14.66
N SER A 75 -8.56 2.00 14.68
CA SER A 75 -8.21 2.78 13.51
C SER A 75 -6.70 2.99 13.49
N ALA A 76 -6.11 3.02 12.29
CA ALA A 76 -4.91 3.81 12.11
C ALA A 76 -5.25 4.90 11.10
N ASP A 77 -5.03 6.14 11.52
CA ASP A 77 -5.12 7.27 10.63
C ASP A 77 -3.85 7.24 9.77
N ALA A 78 -4.00 7.11 8.45
CA ALA A 78 -2.85 7.26 7.55
C ALA A 78 -2.24 8.66 7.63
N THR A 79 -2.98 9.61 8.20
CA THR A 79 -2.66 11.04 8.36
C THR A 79 -2.36 11.47 9.80
N SER A 80 -1.88 10.57 10.66
CA SER A 80 -1.26 10.98 11.94
C SER A 80 0.14 11.61 11.74
N SER A 81 0.21 12.61 10.86
CA SER A 81 1.28 13.59 10.84
C SER A 81 0.63 14.94 10.50
N THR A 82 -0.12 15.48 11.44
CA THR A 82 -0.42 16.91 11.49
C THR A 82 0.88 17.66 11.75
N ASP A 83 1.63 17.87 10.68
CA ASP A 83 2.50 19.00 10.57
C ASP A 83 2.56 19.36 9.09
N ILE A 84 2.85 20.61 8.77
CA ILE A 84 3.10 21.06 7.39
C ILE A 84 4.47 20.50 6.97
N GLN A 85 4.65 19.18 7.04
CA GLN A 85 5.73 18.46 6.40
C GLN A 85 5.25 18.17 4.99
N LEU A 86 5.96 18.75 4.02
CA LEU A 86 5.90 18.34 2.62
C LEU A 86 5.85 16.81 2.57
N SER A 87 4.93 16.26 1.76
CA SER A 87 4.82 14.80 1.63
C SER A 87 6.20 14.21 1.30
N GLN A 88 6.46 12.97 1.70
CA GLN A 88 7.77 12.36 1.48
C GLN A 88 8.14 12.36 -0.02
N SER A 89 7.15 12.21 -0.91
CA SER A 89 7.31 12.38 -2.36
C SER A 89 7.79 13.78 -2.77
N GLU A 90 7.30 14.82 -2.12
CA GLU A 90 7.61 16.22 -2.43
C GLU A 90 9.02 16.61 -1.96
N HIS A 91 9.46 16.10 -0.81
CA HIS A 91 10.86 16.23 -0.38
C HIS A 91 11.83 15.56 -1.37
N LEU A 92 11.49 14.39 -1.90
CA LEU A 92 12.29 13.71 -2.92
C LEU A 92 12.36 14.51 -4.23
N ARG A 93 11.25 15.14 -4.64
CA ARG A 93 11.22 16.07 -5.80
C ARG A 93 12.10 17.30 -5.58
N GLN A 94 12.15 17.84 -4.36
CA GLN A 94 13.05 18.96 -4.05
C GLN A 94 14.52 18.55 -4.14
N ASN A 95 14.89 17.36 -3.65
CA ASN A 95 16.25 16.83 -3.82
C ASN A 95 16.62 16.65 -5.29
N ALA A 96 15.68 16.18 -6.11
CA ALA A 96 15.89 16.11 -7.56
C ALA A 96 16.16 17.49 -8.16
N GLY A 97 15.35 18.50 -7.79
CA GLY A 97 15.55 19.89 -8.21
C GLY A 97 16.91 20.44 -7.82
N HIS A 98 17.38 20.18 -6.59
CA HIS A 98 18.72 20.55 -6.16
C HIS A 98 19.82 19.90 -7.00
N CYS A 99 19.65 18.63 -7.40
CA CYS A 99 20.60 17.97 -8.29
C CYS A 99 20.68 18.65 -9.65
N LEU A 100 19.55 19.10 -10.21
CA LEU A 100 19.53 19.82 -11.49
C LEU A 100 20.23 21.20 -11.37
N THR A 101 20.03 21.92 -10.27
CA THR A 101 20.78 23.17 -10.01
C THR A 101 22.30 22.92 -9.92
N LEU A 102 22.71 21.79 -9.33
CA LEU A 102 24.11 21.38 -9.29
C LEU A 102 24.64 20.95 -10.67
N GLU A 103 23.80 20.34 -11.52
CA GLU A 103 24.14 20.06 -12.92
C GLU A 103 24.45 21.36 -13.68
N ASP A 104 23.62 22.39 -13.55
CA ASP A 104 23.81 23.66 -14.25
C ASP A 104 25.10 24.40 -13.83
N THR A 105 25.53 24.22 -12.58
CA THR A 105 26.71 24.90 -12.01
C THR A 105 27.98 24.04 -12.01
N ALA A 106 27.91 22.79 -12.50
CA ALA A 106 29.02 21.86 -12.42
C ALA A 106 30.18 22.24 -13.37
N ALA A 107 31.39 22.11 -12.84
CA ALA A 107 32.63 22.53 -13.51
C ALA A 107 33.04 21.64 -14.71
N ASN A 108 32.51 20.42 -14.83
CA ASN A 108 32.87 19.50 -15.91
C ASN A 108 31.74 18.53 -16.27
N ASP A 109 31.87 17.92 -17.44
CA ASP A 109 30.87 17.03 -18.04
C ASP A 109 30.59 15.76 -17.22
N ALA A 110 31.60 15.26 -16.50
CA ALA A 110 31.42 14.09 -15.66
C ALA A 110 30.53 14.40 -14.45
N ALA A 111 30.79 15.54 -13.79
CA ALA A 111 29.97 16.02 -12.68
C ALA A 111 28.54 16.36 -13.14
N ARG A 112 28.37 16.99 -14.31
CA ARG A 112 27.05 17.22 -14.91
C ARG A 112 26.25 15.93 -15.08
N LYS A 113 26.86 14.90 -15.69
CA LYS A 113 26.22 13.59 -15.88
C LYS A 113 25.87 12.92 -14.56
N GLN A 114 26.72 13.04 -13.55
CA GLN A 114 26.46 12.49 -12.22
C GLN A 114 25.27 13.17 -11.55
N PHE A 115 25.23 14.51 -11.54
CA PHE A 115 24.12 15.25 -10.94
C PHE A 115 22.79 14.98 -11.65
N ARG A 116 22.80 14.92 -12.98
CA ARG A 116 21.64 14.49 -13.77
C ARG A 116 21.14 13.11 -13.35
N SER A 117 22.04 12.11 -13.35
CA SER A 117 21.69 10.74 -12.96
C SER A 117 21.14 10.66 -11.53
N MET A 118 21.65 11.49 -10.62
CA MET A 118 21.16 11.55 -9.25
C MET A 118 19.77 12.20 -9.19
N GLY A 119 19.54 13.27 -9.95
CA GLY A 119 18.23 13.90 -10.09
C GLY A 119 17.17 12.93 -10.63
N ASP A 120 17.50 12.20 -11.71
CA ASP A 120 16.63 11.17 -12.28
C ASP A 120 16.31 10.06 -11.27
N ALA A 121 17.30 9.63 -10.49
CA ALA A 121 17.09 8.65 -9.42
C ALA A 121 16.14 9.18 -8.34
N TRP A 122 16.32 10.42 -7.87
CA TRP A 122 15.42 11.03 -6.89
C TRP A 122 13.98 11.16 -7.41
N LEU A 123 13.79 11.48 -8.69
CA LEU A 123 12.46 11.52 -9.31
C LEU A 123 11.80 10.14 -9.33
N ALA A 124 12.52 9.09 -9.71
CA ALA A 124 11.99 7.72 -9.70
C ALA A 124 11.61 7.26 -8.28
N LEU A 125 12.38 7.67 -7.26
CA LEU A 125 12.01 7.44 -5.86
C LEU A 125 10.73 8.21 -5.48
N ALA A 126 10.59 9.46 -5.92
CA ALA A 126 9.41 10.27 -5.62
C ALA A 126 8.14 9.66 -6.22
N GLU A 127 8.19 9.16 -7.46
CA GLU A 127 7.07 8.45 -8.10
C GLU A 127 6.67 7.19 -7.32
N THR A 128 7.66 6.43 -6.85
CA THR A 128 7.40 5.25 -6.01
C THR A 128 6.74 5.65 -4.68
N GLN A 129 7.20 6.75 -4.08
CA GLN A 129 6.63 7.24 -2.83
C GLN A 129 5.21 7.75 -3.01
N GLU A 130 4.92 8.42 -4.12
CA GLU A 130 3.57 8.89 -4.46
C GLU A 130 2.57 7.72 -4.59
N TRP A 131 3.02 6.60 -5.15
CA TRP A 131 2.24 5.36 -5.18
C TRP A 131 2.00 4.78 -3.77
N LEU A 132 3.02 4.79 -2.91
CA LEU A 132 2.92 4.29 -1.52
C LEU A 132 2.02 5.18 -0.65
N ASP A 133 2.09 6.49 -0.86
CA ASP A 133 1.30 7.50 -0.15
C ASP A 133 -0.17 7.51 -0.63
N GLY A 134 -0.50 6.75 -1.69
CA GLY A 134 -1.85 6.63 -2.23
C GLY A 134 -2.32 7.87 -3.01
N ALA A 135 -1.41 8.80 -3.34
CA ALA A 135 -1.70 9.98 -4.14
C ALA A 135 -2.01 9.62 -5.61
N THR A 136 -1.45 8.51 -6.12
CA THR A 136 -1.88 7.92 -7.38
C THR A 136 -2.97 6.87 -7.14
N PRO A 137 -4.23 7.07 -7.59
CA PRO A 137 -5.27 6.06 -7.44
C PRO A 137 -4.93 4.82 -8.28
N PRO A 138 -5.27 3.60 -7.80
CA PRO A 138 -5.11 2.40 -8.62
C PRO A 138 -5.96 2.55 -9.88
N VAL A 139 -5.37 2.26 -11.04
CA VAL A 139 -6.06 2.34 -12.34
C VAL A 139 -7.38 1.58 -12.25
N SER A 140 -8.49 2.30 -12.40
CA SER A 140 -9.82 1.70 -12.45
C SER A 140 -9.84 0.67 -13.56
N ARG A 141 -9.97 -0.60 -13.20
CA ARG A 141 -10.17 -1.68 -14.18
C ARG A 141 -11.41 -1.30 -15.01
N PRO A 142 -11.37 -1.35 -16.36
CA PRO A 142 -12.57 -1.19 -17.15
C PRO A 142 -13.61 -2.19 -16.66
N GLN A 143 -14.71 -1.69 -16.12
CA GLN A 143 -15.82 -2.54 -15.74
C GLN A 143 -16.34 -3.17 -17.06
N PRO A 144 -16.48 -4.50 -17.17
CA PRO A 144 -17.17 -5.07 -18.31
C PRO A 144 -18.57 -4.48 -18.30
N GLN A 145 -18.87 -3.66 -19.31
CA GLN A 145 -20.21 -3.18 -19.54
C GLN A 145 -21.04 -4.40 -19.92
N SER A 146 -21.99 -4.73 -19.06
CA SER A 146 -23.03 -5.71 -19.31
C SER A 146 -23.95 -5.18 -20.42
N ALA A 147 -23.61 -5.41 -21.68
CA ALA A 147 -24.50 -5.21 -22.80
C ALA A 147 -23.97 -5.97 -24.02
N ASP A 148 -24.38 -7.23 -24.14
CA ASP A 148 -24.79 -7.81 -25.42
C ASP A 148 -25.69 -9.01 -25.11
N LEU A 149 -26.93 -8.69 -24.73
CA LEU A 149 -28.06 -9.61 -24.83
C LEU A 149 -28.32 -9.80 -26.33
N ILE A 150 -27.64 -10.77 -26.95
CA ILE A 150 -28.07 -11.28 -28.25
C ILE A 150 -29.35 -12.08 -28.00
N LEU A 151 -30.47 -11.44 -28.35
CA LEU A 151 -31.81 -12.01 -28.41
C LEU A 151 -31.78 -13.24 -29.34
N MET A 152 -31.90 -14.45 -28.77
CA MET A 152 -32.14 -15.66 -29.55
C MET A 152 -33.61 -15.70 -29.99
N PRO A 153 -33.94 -15.95 -31.27
CA PRO A 153 -35.32 -16.00 -31.73
C PRO A 153 -36.01 -17.28 -31.23
N THR A 154 -37.18 -17.10 -30.61
CA THR A 154 -38.10 -18.18 -30.24
C THR A 154 -38.65 -18.83 -31.52
N GLN A 155 -38.18 -20.03 -31.88
CA GLN A 155 -38.86 -20.82 -32.91
C GLN A 155 -40.09 -21.49 -32.32
N GLY A 156 -41.23 -21.11 -32.90
CA GLY A 156 -42.56 -21.62 -32.59
C GLY A 156 -42.70 -23.10 -32.91
N ARG A 157 -43.43 -23.77 -32.03
CA ARG A 157 -43.99 -25.11 -32.18
C ARG A 157 -45.23 -25.00 -33.06
N SER A 158 -45.23 -25.67 -34.21
CA SER A 158 -46.43 -25.94 -35.00
C SER A 158 -46.44 -27.39 -35.47
N SER A 159 -47.52 -28.06 -35.08
CA SER A 159 -48.09 -29.36 -35.51
C SER A 159 -47.31 -30.63 -35.21
#